data_AF-A0ABD7PY99-F1
#
_entry.id   AF-A0ABD7PY99-F1
#
_cell.length_a   1.000
_cell.length_b   1.000
_cell.length_c   1.000
_cell.angle_alpha   90.00
_cell.angle_beta   90.00
_cell.angle_gamma   90.00
#
_symmetry.space_group_name_H-M   'P 1'
#
loop_
_entity.id
_entity.type
_entity.pdbx_description
1 polymer ?
#
loop_
_entity_poly.entity_id
_entity_poly.type
_entity_poly.pdbx_seq_one_letter_code
_entity_poly.pdbx_strand_id
1 'polypeptide(L)'
;MRARALGEIHARPHVLIDGPRVVLQLAFMTDGGSTVDHAVLSELSRARGVAPPNRDASHHQLRWGTGTLRWERHSEFSTYFWDGPLPNEVGGQIVEHPFGSSFNPPGLLISAVRVEVRNAEDDRPELLKQFDPASLCCSDVKDGQAKVITDFQQNGDGLTSIIVIDNGMSVASRSALVQRLSDIETYRTLAMLGLPVAQSLSPALRRIEDGLAGITQQMKSRAKDRSNNLLDDLSDLAAELEAGAALSLYRFGASAAYYEIVQERIKSLGEASVSGYETLGTFLERRLAPAVRTCVSVEGRQANLSRKLSRATILVRSWIDLEIEQQNSAVLASMNNRANLQLRLQHTVEGLSVAAVSYYIVGLVGYLAKGFEDWGPHFKAATVTSMAVPIAICLVWFLVKSIRKHHSASM
;
A
#
# COMPACT_ATOMS: atom_id res chain seq x y z
N MET A 1 -1.85 -28.09 22.62
CA MET A 1 -2.15 -26.64 22.46
C MET A 1 -2.21 -25.90 23.79
N ARG A 2 -3.03 -26.33 24.78
CA ARG A 2 -3.11 -25.68 26.11
C ARG A 2 -1.77 -25.52 26.84
N ALA A 3 -0.92 -26.54 26.89
CA ALA A 3 0.40 -26.45 27.54
C ALA A 3 1.33 -25.42 26.86
N ARG A 4 1.25 -25.28 25.54
CA ARG A 4 1.99 -24.25 24.79
C ARG A 4 1.45 -22.85 25.08
N ALA A 5 0.13 -22.68 25.15
CA ALA A 5 -0.50 -21.41 25.51
C ALA A 5 -0.22 -21.00 26.97
N LEU A 6 -0.33 -21.93 27.92
CA LEU A 6 0.03 -21.67 29.32
C LEU A 6 1.52 -21.44 29.50
N GLY A 7 2.35 -22.17 28.75
CA GLY A 7 3.79 -21.95 28.68
C GLY A 7 4.11 -20.54 28.21
N GLU A 8 3.44 -20.04 27.17
CA GLU A 8 3.64 -18.68 26.65
C GLU A 8 3.29 -17.60 27.69
N ILE A 9 2.19 -17.77 28.43
CA ILE A 9 1.76 -16.81 29.47
C ILE A 9 2.81 -16.68 30.59
N HIS A 10 3.50 -17.75 30.93
CA HIS A 10 4.48 -17.79 32.03
C HIS A 10 5.95 -17.81 31.54
N ALA A 11 6.18 -17.71 30.23
CA ALA A 11 7.51 -17.83 29.64
C ALA A 11 8.45 -16.68 30.00
N ARG A 12 7.92 -15.57 30.52
CA ARG A 12 8.64 -14.32 30.81
C ARG A 12 8.49 -13.94 32.28
N PRO A 13 9.23 -14.59 33.20
CA PRO A 13 9.18 -14.22 34.61
C PRO A 13 9.70 -12.80 34.82
N HIS A 14 8.92 -11.98 35.52
CA HIS A 14 9.31 -10.61 35.84
C HIS A 14 10.61 -10.59 36.66
N VAL A 15 11.49 -9.66 36.30
CA VAL A 15 12.65 -9.29 37.11
C VAL A 15 12.19 -8.87 38.49
N LEU A 16 12.82 -9.38 39.54
CA LEU A 16 12.65 -8.79 40.87
C LEU A 16 13.73 -7.73 41.09
N ILE A 17 13.32 -6.47 41.11
CA ILE A 17 14.16 -5.33 41.45
C ILE A 17 14.08 -5.13 42.97
N ASP A 18 15.02 -5.73 43.69
CA ASP A 18 15.23 -5.41 45.10
C ASP A 18 15.87 -4.00 45.22
N GLY A 19 15.75 -3.33 46.38
CA GLY A 19 15.97 -1.88 46.57
C GLY A 19 17.30 -1.29 46.05
N PRO A 20 17.44 0.05 46.13
CA PRO A 20 18.10 0.95 45.16
C PRO A 20 18.93 0.31 44.05
N ARG A 21 18.47 0.42 42.80
CA ARG A 21 19.15 -0.16 41.62
C ARG A 21 19.09 0.76 40.42
N VAL A 22 20.06 0.59 39.54
CA VAL A 22 20.02 1.12 38.18
C VAL A 22 19.69 0.00 37.20
N VAL A 23 18.90 0.35 36.20
CA VAL A 23 18.54 -0.52 35.09
C VAL A 23 18.93 0.15 33.80
N LEU A 24 19.58 -0.60 32.93
CA LEU A 24 19.88 -0.23 31.56
C LEU A 24 19.11 -1.19 30.65
N GLN A 25 18.28 -0.67 29.75
CA GLN A 25 17.67 -1.49 28.70
C GLN A 25 17.97 -0.91 27.33
N LEU A 26 18.53 -1.74 26.46
CA LEU A 26 18.76 -1.42 25.05
C LEU A 26 17.84 -2.28 24.19
N ALA A 27 17.28 -1.71 23.13
CA ALA A 27 16.48 -2.42 22.15
C ALA A 27 17.07 -2.26 20.74
N PHE A 28 17.24 -3.38 20.03
CA PHE A 28 17.86 -3.43 18.71
C PHE A 28 16.92 -4.06 17.68
N MET A 29 16.86 -3.51 16.46
CA MET A 29 16.16 -4.15 15.35
C MET A 29 16.81 -5.49 15.00
N THR A 30 15.97 -6.47 14.68
CA THR A 30 16.41 -7.83 14.34
C THR A 30 16.39 -8.08 12.83
N ASP A 31 16.92 -7.16 12.03
CA ASP A 31 16.88 -7.22 10.56
C ASP A 31 17.62 -8.45 9.99
N GLY A 32 18.65 -8.93 10.69
CA GLY A 32 19.42 -10.14 10.34
C GLY A 32 18.78 -11.46 10.79
N GLY A 33 17.60 -11.41 11.42
CA GLY A 33 16.94 -12.56 12.03
C GLY A 33 17.61 -13.03 13.33
N SER A 34 17.04 -14.09 13.93
CA SER A 34 17.44 -14.57 15.28
C SER A 34 18.85 -15.12 15.36
N THR A 35 19.53 -15.35 14.23
CA THR A 35 20.90 -15.86 14.16
C THR A 35 21.91 -14.84 14.71
N VAL A 36 21.68 -13.54 14.48
CA VAL A 36 22.58 -12.47 14.94
C VAL A 36 22.50 -12.31 16.45
N ASP A 37 21.28 -12.19 17.00
CA ASP A 37 21.08 -12.18 18.46
C ASP A 37 21.73 -13.41 19.12
N HIS A 38 21.54 -14.59 18.53
CA HIS A 38 22.09 -15.83 19.05
C HIS A 38 23.63 -15.84 19.03
N ALA A 39 24.25 -15.26 18.00
CA ALA A 39 25.71 -15.13 17.92
C ALA A 39 26.23 -14.21 19.04
N VAL A 40 25.62 -13.03 19.21
CA VAL A 40 25.97 -12.09 20.29
C VAL A 40 25.82 -12.74 21.66
N LEU A 41 24.69 -13.41 21.92
CA LEU A 41 24.46 -14.09 23.19
C LEU A 41 25.41 -15.26 23.42
N SER A 42 25.77 -16.00 22.36
CA SER A 42 26.73 -17.09 22.45
C SER A 42 28.11 -16.59 22.82
N GLU A 43 28.54 -15.48 22.22
CA GLU A 43 29.81 -14.83 22.55
C GLU A 43 29.83 -14.31 24.00
N LEU A 44 28.78 -13.58 24.41
CA LEU A 44 28.63 -13.10 25.79
C LEU A 44 28.58 -14.27 26.80
N SER A 45 27.88 -15.35 26.46
CA SER A 45 27.80 -16.55 27.33
C SER A 45 29.16 -17.22 27.49
N ARG A 46 29.90 -17.42 26.38
CA ARG A 46 31.24 -18.02 26.39
C ARG A 46 32.23 -17.17 27.18
N ALA A 47 32.22 -15.85 26.98
CA ALA A 47 33.08 -14.92 27.72
C ALA A 47 32.85 -14.97 29.25
N ARG A 48 31.69 -15.47 29.69
CA ARG A 48 31.29 -15.60 31.10
C ARG A 48 31.23 -17.03 31.61
N GLY A 49 31.64 -18.02 30.79
CA GLY A 49 31.62 -19.43 31.18
C GLY A 49 30.22 -20.00 31.39
N VAL A 50 29.18 -19.39 30.80
CA VAL A 50 27.79 -19.86 30.87
C VAL A 50 27.42 -20.58 29.57
N ALA A 51 26.54 -21.57 29.65
CA ALA A 51 26.02 -22.23 28.45
C ALA A 51 25.24 -21.22 27.57
N PRO A 52 25.49 -21.21 26.25
CA PRO A 52 24.73 -20.36 25.33
C PRO A 52 23.24 -20.77 25.32
N PRO A 53 22.32 -19.85 24.95
CA PRO A 53 20.91 -20.19 24.84
C PRO A 53 20.69 -21.23 23.75
N ASN A 54 19.57 -21.97 23.81
CA ASN A 54 19.14 -22.82 22.71
C ASN A 54 18.80 -21.98 21.47
N ARG A 55 18.88 -22.55 20.27
CA ARG A 55 18.58 -21.85 19.01
C ARG A 55 17.14 -21.30 18.95
N ASP A 56 16.19 -22.01 19.56
CA ASP A 56 14.79 -21.62 19.58
C ASP A 56 14.41 -20.76 20.80
N ALA A 57 15.38 -20.39 21.64
CA ALA A 57 15.12 -19.58 22.81
C ALA A 57 14.55 -18.20 22.43
N SER A 58 13.59 -17.72 23.21
CA SER A 58 13.04 -16.36 23.13
C SER A 58 13.48 -15.47 24.28
N HIS A 59 14.16 -16.05 25.28
CA HIS A 59 14.73 -15.35 26.41
C HIS A 59 16.02 -16.05 26.87
N HIS A 60 16.92 -15.30 27.49
CA HIS A 60 18.16 -15.82 28.08
C HIS A 60 18.60 -14.91 29.23
N GLN A 61 19.24 -15.48 30.25
CA GLN A 61 19.68 -14.74 31.42
C GLN A 61 21.12 -15.11 31.79
N LEU A 62 21.93 -14.09 32.09
CA LEU A 62 23.32 -14.25 32.50
C LEU A 62 23.61 -13.34 33.70
N ARG A 63 24.40 -13.84 34.65
CA ARG A 63 24.97 -12.98 35.70
C ARG A 63 26.06 -12.10 35.10
N TRP A 64 26.08 -10.83 35.47
CA TRP A 64 27.08 -9.86 35.02
C TRP A 64 27.59 -9.04 36.19
N GLY A 65 28.66 -9.52 36.83
CA GLY A 65 29.19 -8.90 38.04
C GLY A 65 28.16 -8.92 39.15
N THR A 66 27.89 -7.74 39.69
CA THR A 66 26.84 -7.47 40.70
C THR A 66 25.43 -7.37 40.10
N GLY A 67 25.31 -7.47 38.79
CA GLY A 67 24.07 -7.36 38.04
C GLY A 67 23.65 -8.63 37.30
N THR A 68 22.55 -8.51 36.56
CA THR A 68 22.01 -9.59 35.73
C THR A 68 21.61 -9.05 34.37
N LEU A 69 22.19 -9.60 33.30
CA LEU A 69 21.77 -9.34 31.93
C LEU A 69 20.67 -10.34 31.55
N ARG A 70 19.59 -9.82 30.97
CA ARG A 70 18.52 -10.58 30.33
C ARG A 70 18.38 -10.13 28.91
N TRP A 71 18.13 -11.10 28.05
CA TRP A 71 17.75 -10.89 26.68
C TRP A 71 16.34 -11.43 26.47
N GLU A 72 15.53 -10.68 25.75
CA GLU A 72 14.24 -11.13 25.23
C GLU A 72 14.13 -10.84 23.75
N ARG A 73 13.53 -11.77 23.02
CA ARG A 73 13.23 -11.65 21.60
C ARG A 73 11.77 -11.32 21.39
N HIS A 74 11.54 -10.34 20.52
CA HIS A 74 10.23 -9.97 20.00
C HIS A 74 10.18 -10.27 18.50
N SER A 75 9.11 -9.83 17.82
CA SER A 75 8.90 -10.12 16.40
C SER A 75 9.87 -9.41 15.47
N GLU A 76 10.18 -8.13 15.72
CA GLU A 76 11.08 -7.32 14.87
C GLU A 76 12.27 -6.68 15.62
N PHE A 77 12.35 -6.89 16.93
CA PHE A 77 13.42 -6.35 17.77
C PHE A 77 13.77 -7.31 18.91
N SER A 78 14.91 -7.08 19.54
CA SER A 78 15.34 -7.74 20.77
C SER A 78 15.69 -6.72 21.84
N THR A 79 15.44 -7.06 23.10
CA THR A 79 15.79 -6.21 24.25
C THR A 79 16.87 -6.85 25.09
N TYR A 80 17.83 -6.04 25.52
CA TYR A 80 18.88 -6.40 26.45
C TYR A 80 18.68 -5.56 27.71
N PHE A 81 18.18 -6.20 28.76
CA PHE A 81 17.90 -5.59 30.06
C PHE A 81 18.99 -5.97 31.03
N TRP A 82 19.64 -5.00 31.66
CA TRP A 82 20.59 -5.22 32.73
C TRP A 82 20.20 -4.44 33.98
N ASP A 83 20.16 -5.11 35.13
CA ASP A 83 20.03 -4.47 36.44
C ASP A 83 21.32 -4.59 37.24
N GLY A 84 21.70 -3.52 37.95
CA GLY A 84 22.92 -3.48 38.76
C GLY A 84 22.85 -2.48 39.92
N PRO A 85 23.97 -2.31 40.66
CA PRO A 85 24.07 -1.38 41.78
C PRO A 85 23.83 0.06 41.32
N LEU A 86 23.07 0.81 42.12
CA LEU A 86 22.82 2.22 41.88
C LEU A 86 24.12 3.05 42.10
N PRO A 87 24.49 3.95 41.17
CA PRO A 87 25.56 4.92 41.39
C PRO A 87 25.19 5.96 42.46
N ASN A 88 26.19 6.44 43.21
CA ASN A 88 25.99 7.42 44.28
C ASN A 88 25.27 8.67 43.80
N GLU A 89 25.75 9.25 42.70
CA GLU A 89 25.14 10.42 42.06
C GLU A 89 24.15 10.02 40.97
N VAL A 90 23.10 10.83 40.81
CA VAL A 90 22.13 10.68 39.74
C VAL A 90 22.83 10.85 38.41
N GLY A 91 22.61 9.93 37.47
CA GLY A 91 23.30 9.93 36.19
C GLY A 91 24.80 9.58 36.29
N GLY A 92 25.30 9.20 37.46
CA GLY A 92 26.70 8.83 37.67
C GLY A 92 27.16 7.66 36.80
N GLN A 93 28.46 7.56 36.56
CA GLN A 93 29.03 6.49 35.74
C GLN A 93 28.78 5.10 36.34
N ILE A 94 28.37 4.15 35.51
CA ILE A 94 28.25 2.74 35.88
C ILE A 94 29.53 2.05 35.42
N VAL A 95 30.35 1.56 36.35
CA VAL A 95 31.66 0.99 36.01
C VAL A 95 31.53 -0.41 35.39
N GLU A 96 30.62 -1.23 35.90
CA GLU A 96 30.46 -2.62 35.47
C GLU A 96 29.07 -2.83 34.86
N HIS A 97 28.97 -2.82 33.53
CA HIS A 97 27.75 -3.14 32.78
C HIS A 97 28.08 -3.88 31.46
N PRO A 98 27.12 -4.54 30.82
CA PRO A 98 27.39 -5.38 29.65
C PRO A 98 27.61 -4.62 28.35
N PHE A 99 27.24 -3.34 28.28
CA PHE A 99 27.17 -2.55 27.05
C PHE A 99 28.43 -1.73 26.76
N GLY A 100 29.59 -2.18 27.25
CA GLY A 100 30.88 -1.56 26.97
C GLY A 100 31.47 -2.00 25.63
N SER A 101 32.79 -1.81 25.45
CA SER A 101 33.52 -2.12 24.22
C SER A 101 33.47 -3.59 23.77
N SER A 102 33.16 -4.52 24.69
CA SER A 102 33.01 -5.94 24.38
C SER A 102 31.61 -6.32 23.87
N PHE A 103 30.65 -5.39 23.87
CA PHE A 103 29.31 -5.65 23.38
C PHE A 103 29.26 -5.43 21.88
N ASN A 104 28.91 -6.47 21.13
CA ASN A 104 28.66 -6.35 19.70
C ASN A 104 27.14 -6.17 19.48
N PRO A 105 26.65 -5.00 19.04
CA PRO A 105 25.23 -4.78 18.82
C PRO A 105 24.67 -5.74 17.76
N PRO A 106 23.52 -6.39 18.00
CA PRO A 106 22.94 -7.33 17.03
C PRO A 106 22.26 -6.63 15.85
N GLY A 107 22.13 -5.30 15.88
CA GLY A 107 21.47 -4.53 14.84
C GLY A 107 21.43 -3.03 15.17
N LEU A 108 20.52 -2.31 14.50
CA LEU A 108 20.31 -0.89 14.74
C LEU A 108 19.69 -0.65 16.12
N LEU A 109 20.31 0.20 16.93
CA LEU A 109 19.78 0.63 18.22
C LEU A 109 18.54 1.51 18.01
N ILE A 110 17.40 1.09 18.54
CA ILE A 110 16.14 1.83 18.44
C ILE A 110 15.82 2.56 19.73
N SER A 111 16.14 1.98 20.87
CA SER A 111 15.81 2.56 22.16
C SER A 111 16.88 2.18 23.19
N ALA A 112 17.22 3.15 24.04
CA ALA A 112 18.15 2.99 25.13
C ALA A 112 17.63 3.77 26.34
N VAL A 113 17.44 3.09 27.46
CA VAL A 113 16.88 3.68 28.68
C VAL A 113 17.74 3.39 29.87
N ARG A 114 17.87 4.41 30.73
CA ARG A 114 18.43 4.29 32.07
C ARG A 114 17.33 4.59 33.07
N VAL A 115 16.95 3.59 33.85
CA VAL A 115 15.99 3.76 34.95
C VAL A 115 16.75 3.65 36.28
N GLU A 116 16.77 4.72 37.06
CA GLU A 116 17.33 4.70 38.41
C GLU A 116 16.22 4.64 39.44
N VAL A 117 16.17 3.55 40.21
CA VAL A 117 15.28 3.46 41.36
C VAL A 117 16.04 3.90 42.59
N ARG A 118 15.62 5.03 43.16
CA ARG A 118 16.21 5.70 44.31
C ARG A 118 15.23 5.72 45.48
N ASN A 119 15.75 5.97 46.67
CA ASN A 119 14.91 6.08 47.87
C ASN A 119 14.27 7.47 47.97
N ALA A 120 13.23 7.60 48.79
CA ALA A 120 12.57 8.86 49.12
C ALA A 120 13.53 10.00 49.53
N GLU A 121 14.64 9.68 50.20
CA GLU A 121 15.64 10.65 50.66
C GLU A 121 16.40 11.35 49.52
N ASP A 122 16.38 10.78 48.31
CA ASP A 122 16.99 11.35 47.12
C ASP A 122 16.08 12.35 46.37
N ASP A 123 14.81 12.51 46.80
CA ASP A 123 13.86 13.47 46.23
C ASP A 123 14.19 14.89 46.65
N ARG A 124 15.19 15.47 45.97
CA ARG A 124 15.70 16.81 46.21
C ARG A 124 15.34 17.74 45.05
N PRO A 125 15.00 19.03 45.28
CA PRO A 125 14.69 19.97 44.20
C PRO A 125 15.81 20.12 43.16
N GLU A 126 17.06 19.88 43.55
CA GLU A 126 18.23 19.90 42.66
C GLU A 126 18.20 18.81 41.60
N LEU A 127 17.51 17.69 41.86
CA LEU A 127 17.34 16.59 40.90
C LEU A 127 16.70 17.08 39.60
N LEU A 128 15.68 17.94 39.72
CA LEU A 128 14.93 18.45 38.58
C LEU A 128 15.77 19.36 37.67
N LYS A 129 16.85 19.95 38.20
CA LYS A 129 17.75 20.82 37.41
C LYS A 129 18.59 20.05 36.39
N GLN A 130 18.62 18.72 36.48
CA GLN A 130 19.34 17.86 35.53
C GLN A 130 18.54 17.56 34.26
N PHE A 131 17.25 17.92 34.25
CA PHE A 131 16.32 17.67 33.14
C PHE A 131 16.00 18.96 32.40
N ASP A 132 15.65 18.84 31.12
CA ASP A 132 15.18 19.95 30.31
C ASP A 132 13.81 20.46 30.81
N PRO A 133 13.69 21.72 31.28
CA PRO A 133 12.43 22.28 31.77
C PRO A 133 11.31 22.27 30.72
N ALA A 134 11.63 22.25 29.42
CA ALA A 134 10.64 22.30 28.34
C ALA A 134 9.92 20.96 28.12
N SER A 135 10.51 19.84 28.56
CA SER A 135 9.93 18.51 28.45
C SER A 135 9.87 17.74 29.78
N LEU A 136 10.29 18.36 30.89
CA LEU A 136 10.24 17.79 32.22
C LEU A 136 8.81 17.34 32.60
N CYS A 137 8.69 16.04 32.81
CA CYS A 137 7.50 15.36 33.29
C CYS A 137 7.73 14.87 34.72
N CYS A 138 6.73 15.03 35.57
CA CYS A 138 6.69 14.46 36.91
C CYS A 138 5.31 13.86 37.16
N SER A 139 5.28 12.56 37.46
CA SER A 139 4.04 11.84 37.78
C SER A 139 4.18 11.13 39.12
N ASP A 140 3.19 11.32 40.00
CA ASP A 140 3.00 10.43 41.15
C ASP A 140 2.29 9.17 40.66
N VAL A 141 2.77 7.99 41.03
CA VAL A 141 2.23 6.70 40.61
C VAL A 141 1.98 5.80 41.81
N LYS A 142 1.16 4.76 41.63
CA LYS A 142 0.84 3.78 42.68
C LYS A 142 0.33 4.45 43.97
N ASP A 143 -0.61 5.37 43.83
CA ASP A 143 -1.24 6.08 44.96
C ASP A 143 -0.22 6.80 45.87
N GLY A 144 0.83 7.38 45.26
CA GLY A 144 1.88 8.13 45.96
C GLY A 144 3.05 7.30 46.48
N GLN A 145 3.06 5.98 46.23
CA GLN A 145 4.18 5.11 46.60
C GLN A 145 5.44 5.33 45.76
N ALA A 146 5.34 6.01 44.62
CA ALA A 146 6.50 6.43 43.87
C ALA A 146 6.24 7.69 43.07
N LYS A 147 7.33 8.41 42.77
CA LYS A 147 7.35 9.54 41.83
C LYS A 147 8.27 9.20 40.67
N VAL A 148 7.80 9.43 39.45
CA VAL A 148 8.56 9.23 38.21
C VAL A 148 8.91 10.58 37.60
N ILE A 149 10.18 10.77 37.29
CA ILE A 149 10.74 12.01 36.73
C ILE A 149 11.50 11.67 35.45
N THR A 150 11.20 12.37 34.36
CA THR A 150 11.91 12.24 33.08
C THR A 150 11.58 13.44 32.19
N ASP A 151 12.46 13.77 31.25
CA ASP A 151 12.19 14.72 30.17
C ASP A 151 12.11 14.05 28.78
N PHE A 152 12.19 12.71 28.75
CA PHE A 152 12.27 11.86 27.56
C PHE A 152 13.40 12.20 26.58
N GLN A 153 14.37 13.01 27.00
CA GLN A 153 15.55 13.37 26.22
C GLN A 153 16.66 12.35 26.43
N GLN A 154 17.50 12.19 25.40
CA GLN A 154 18.72 11.40 25.50
C GLN A 154 19.83 12.20 26.17
N ASN A 155 20.55 11.55 27.07
CA ASN A 155 21.76 12.12 27.66
C ASN A 155 22.94 12.04 26.67
N GLY A 156 24.13 12.49 27.11
CA GLY A 156 25.35 12.45 26.28
C GLY A 156 25.78 11.04 25.84
N ASP A 157 25.29 9.99 26.52
CA ASP A 157 25.55 8.59 26.19
C ASP A 157 24.47 7.99 25.26
N GLY A 158 23.45 8.77 24.89
CA GLY A 158 22.33 8.34 24.04
C GLY A 158 21.21 7.60 24.79
N LEU A 159 21.24 7.58 26.13
CA LEU A 159 20.20 6.94 26.95
C LEU A 159 19.15 7.94 27.41
N THR A 160 17.88 7.57 27.31
CA THR A 160 16.79 8.30 27.95
C THR A 160 16.83 8.07 29.46
N SER A 161 16.89 9.15 30.23
CA SER A 161 16.97 9.08 31.70
C SER A 161 15.58 9.10 32.34
N ILE A 162 15.31 8.12 33.21
CA ILE A 162 14.09 8.04 34.02
C ILE A 162 14.49 7.80 35.46
N ILE A 163 14.02 8.65 36.36
CA ILE A 163 14.25 8.50 37.80
C ILE A 163 12.94 8.08 38.46
N VAL A 164 13.02 7.05 39.28
CA VAL A 164 11.94 6.57 40.12
C VAL A 164 12.34 6.79 41.57
N ILE A 165 11.68 7.73 42.23
CA ILE A 165 11.75 7.87 43.68
C ILE A 165 10.77 6.87 44.28
N ASP A 166 11.28 5.87 44.97
CA ASP A 166 10.51 4.84 45.66
C ASP A 166 10.23 5.24 47.12
N ASN A 167 8.95 5.38 47.44
CA ASN A 167 8.41 5.75 48.75
C ASN A 167 7.78 4.53 49.46
N GLY A 168 8.31 3.32 49.25
CA GLY A 168 7.89 2.12 49.97
C GLY A 168 7.06 1.13 49.15
N MET A 169 7.30 1.06 47.84
CA MET A 169 6.73 0.04 46.97
C MET A 169 7.20 -1.36 47.38
N SER A 170 6.31 -2.35 47.19
CA SER A 170 6.73 -3.75 47.19
C SER A 170 7.72 -4.04 46.05
N VAL A 171 8.58 -5.05 46.21
CA VAL A 171 9.51 -5.50 45.15
C VAL A 171 8.76 -5.79 43.85
N ALA A 172 7.59 -6.43 43.93
CA ALA A 172 6.77 -6.73 42.75
C ALA A 172 6.23 -5.44 42.09
N SER A 173 5.73 -4.48 42.87
CA SER A 173 5.23 -3.19 42.37
C SER A 173 6.34 -2.40 41.68
N ARG A 174 7.51 -2.29 42.31
CA ARG A 174 8.69 -1.61 41.77
C ARG A 174 9.15 -2.23 40.45
N SER A 175 9.24 -3.55 40.42
CA SER A 175 9.63 -4.31 39.23
C SER A 175 8.68 -4.09 38.07
N ALA A 176 7.36 -4.15 38.34
CA ALA A 176 6.35 -3.90 37.33
C ALA A 176 6.35 -2.44 36.85
N LEU A 177 6.70 -1.47 37.71
CA LEU A 177 6.86 -0.08 37.32
C LEU A 177 8.08 0.10 36.39
N VAL A 178 9.24 -0.41 36.78
CA VAL A 178 10.47 -0.33 35.97
C VAL A 178 10.26 -0.97 34.59
N GLN A 179 9.71 -2.19 34.54
CA GLN A 179 9.40 -2.84 33.27
C GLN A 179 8.48 -1.98 32.40
N ARG A 180 7.43 -1.41 32.99
CA ARG A 180 6.46 -0.58 32.26
C ARG A 180 7.08 0.70 31.72
N LEU A 181 8.00 1.33 32.46
CA LEU A 181 8.72 2.51 32.01
C LEU A 181 9.68 2.16 30.86
N SER A 182 10.39 1.03 30.96
CA SER A 182 11.24 0.54 29.87
C SER A 182 10.45 0.14 28.63
N ASP A 183 9.28 -0.49 28.79
CA ASP A 183 8.33 -0.78 27.72
C ASP A 183 7.87 0.51 27.03
N ILE A 184 7.46 1.53 27.79
CA ILE A 184 7.04 2.83 27.24
C ILE A 184 8.16 3.43 26.39
N GLU A 185 9.39 3.42 26.89
CA GLU A 185 10.56 3.95 26.16
C GLU A 185 10.86 3.18 24.86
N THR A 186 10.65 1.87 24.86
CA THR A 186 10.90 1.03 23.69
C THR A 186 9.79 1.22 22.65
N TYR A 187 8.53 1.12 23.08
CA TYR A 187 7.37 1.17 22.20
C TYR A 187 7.03 2.58 21.70
N ARG A 188 7.34 3.65 22.46
CA ARG A 188 7.17 5.02 21.94
C ARG A 188 8.04 5.26 20.71
N THR A 189 9.26 4.74 20.71
CA THR A 189 10.19 4.95 19.60
C THR A 189 9.79 4.08 18.40
N LEU A 190 9.40 2.83 18.64
CA LEU A 190 8.86 1.95 17.59
C LEU A 190 7.59 2.51 16.95
N ALA A 191 6.68 3.10 17.74
CA ALA A 191 5.47 3.75 17.25
C ALA A 191 5.77 4.94 16.33
N MET A 192 6.92 5.60 16.50
CA MET A 192 7.33 6.74 15.68
C MET A 192 7.95 6.33 14.33
N LEU A 193 8.34 5.07 14.14
CA LEU A 193 8.98 4.60 12.91
C LEU A 193 8.05 4.66 11.68
N GLY A 194 6.73 4.73 11.87
CA GLY A 194 5.77 4.91 10.78
C GLY A 194 5.77 6.32 10.18
N LEU A 195 6.10 7.35 10.96
CA LEU A 195 5.99 8.74 10.50
C LEU A 195 6.91 9.05 9.30
N PRO A 196 8.20 8.68 9.29
CA PRO A 196 9.07 8.89 8.13
C PRO A 196 8.55 8.18 6.87
N VAL A 197 7.96 6.99 7.02
CA VAL A 197 7.34 6.24 5.90
C VAL A 197 6.11 6.97 5.37
N ALA A 198 5.27 7.51 6.25
CA ALA A 198 4.10 8.31 5.85
C ALA A 198 4.51 9.60 5.11
N GLN A 199 5.59 10.24 5.58
CA GLN A 199 6.13 11.45 4.96
C GLN A 199 6.74 11.16 3.58
N SER A 200 7.45 10.05 3.41
CA SER A 200 8.06 9.69 2.12
C SER A 200 7.04 9.29 1.06
N LEU A 201 5.90 8.70 1.45
CA LEU A 201 4.81 8.32 0.54
C LEU A 201 3.91 9.48 0.14
N SER A 202 3.85 10.54 0.95
CA SER A 202 2.91 11.65 0.74
C SER A 202 3.03 12.35 -0.63
N PRO A 203 4.24 12.62 -1.17
CA PRO A 203 4.40 13.17 -2.52
C PRO A 203 3.92 12.23 -3.62
N ALA A 204 4.21 10.92 -3.51
CA ALA A 204 3.77 9.92 -4.48
C ALA A 204 2.23 9.86 -4.54
N LEU A 205 1.57 9.81 -3.39
CA LEU A 205 0.10 9.83 -3.33
C LEU A 205 -0.52 11.07 -3.96
N ARG A 206 0.11 12.24 -3.79
CA ARG A 206 -0.36 13.48 -4.44
C ARG A 206 -0.25 13.39 -5.96
N ARG A 207 0.86 12.87 -6.49
CA ARG A 207 1.01 12.65 -7.94
C ARG A 207 -0.05 11.69 -8.49
N ILE A 208 -0.37 10.64 -7.75
CA ILE A 208 -1.40 9.68 -8.13
C ILE A 208 -2.79 10.32 -8.12
N GLU A 209 -3.10 11.13 -7.09
CA GLU A 209 -4.33 11.93 -7.01
C GLU A 209 -4.48 12.87 -8.22
N ASP A 210 -3.42 13.63 -8.54
CA ASP A 210 -3.41 14.59 -9.64
C ASP A 210 -3.52 13.89 -11.01
N GLY A 211 -2.78 12.78 -11.20
CA GLY A 211 -2.84 11.96 -12.41
C GLY A 211 -4.23 11.39 -12.66
N LEU A 212 -4.86 10.84 -11.62
CA LEU A 212 -6.23 10.32 -11.71
C LEU A 212 -7.26 11.42 -12.04
N ALA A 213 -7.11 12.60 -11.44
CA ALA A 213 -7.96 13.75 -11.76
C ALA A 213 -7.79 14.16 -13.24
N GLY A 214 -6.55 14.18 -13.74
CA GLY A 214 -6.24 14.45 -15.15
C GLY A 214 -6.89 13.45 -16.12
N ILE A 215 -6.79 12.15 -15.83
CA ILE A 215 -7.42 11.08 -16.63
C ILE A 215 -8.95 11.25 -16.66
N THR A 216 -9.56 11.49 -15.50
CA THR A 216 -11.01 11.69 -15.39
C THR A 216 -11.47 12.91 -16.20
N GLN A 217 -10.68 13.99 -16.23
CA GLN A 217 -10.97 15.18 -17.03
C GLN A 217 -10.83 14.91 -18.54
N GLN A 218 -9.83 14.13 -18.95
CA GLN A 218 -9.66 13.73 -20.35
C GLN A 218 -10.86 12.93 -20.85
N MET A 219 -11.36 11.98 -20.05
CA MET A 219 -12.59 11.22 -20.37
C MET A 219 -13.79 12.15 -20.61
N LYS A 220 -13.97 13.18 -19.77
CA LYS A 220 -15.05 14.16 -19.92
C LYS A 220 -14.96 14.93 -21.23
N SER A 221 -13.75 15.26 -21.68
CA SER A 221 -13.51 16.08 -22.87
C SER A 221 -13.72 15.36 -24.21
N ARG A 222 -13.96 14.04 -24.21
CA ARG A 222 -14.13 13.21 -25.42
C ARG A 222 -13.06 13.47 -26.50
N ALA A 223 -11.81 13.65 -26.10
CA ALA A 223 -10.71 13.82 -27.04
C ALA A 223 -10.51 12.52 -27.84
N LYS A 224 -10.99 12.52 -29.09
CA LYS A 224 -11.07 11.35 -29.99
C LYS A 224 -9.75 10.61 -30.27
N ASP A 225 -8.60 11.22 -29.98
CA ASP A 225 -7.28 10.72 -30.40
C ASP A 225 -6.40 10.12 -29.28
N ARG A 226 -6.86 10.04 -28.02
CA ARG A 226 -6.00 9.61 -26.88
C ARG A 226 -6.47 8.39 -26.08
N SER A 227 -7.38 7.59 -26.63
CA SER A 227 -8.05 6.50 -25.89
C SER A 227 -7.10 5.41 -25.36
N ASN A 228 -6.11 4.99 -26.14
CA ASN A 228 -5.25 3.86 -25.78
C ASN A 228 -4.27 4.15 -24.62
N ASN A 229 -3.82 5.40 -24.45
CA ASN A 229 -2.82 5.71 -23.42
C ASN A 229 -3.41 5.81 -22.01
N LEU A 230 -4.73 6.00 -21.88
CA LEU A 230 -5.38 6.19 -20.57
C LEU A 230 -5.37 4.92 -19.71
N LEU A 231 -5.46 3.74 -20.33
CA LEU A 231 -5.39 2.47 -19.60
C LEU A 231 -3.98 2.19 -19.08
N ASP A 232 -2.95 2.50 -19.88
CA ASP A 232 -1.55 2.37 -19.48
C ASP A 232 -1.25 3.34 -18.33
N ASP A 233 -1.63 4.62 -18.48
CA ASP A 233 -1.46 5.63 -17.42
C ASP A 233 -2.16 5.20 -16.11
N LEU A 234 -3.39 4.67 -16.17
CA LEU A 234 -4.09 4.16 -14.98
C LEU A 234 -3.39 2.95 -14.36
N SER A 235 -2.84 2.06 -15.18
CA SER A 235 -2.14 0.87 -14.73
C SER A 235 -0.84 1.23 -14.01
N ASP A 236 -0.10 2.21 -14.52
CA ASP A 236 1.10 2.74 -13.89
C ASP A 236 0.78 3.41 -12.55
N LEU A 237 -0.26 4.24 -12.49
CA LEU A 237 -0.72 4.86 -11.24
C LEU A 237 -1.15 3.83 -10.20
N ALA A 238 -1.82 2.75 -10.63
CA ALA A 238 -2.21 1.65 -9.75
C ALA A 238 -0.99 0.87 -9.25
N ALA A 239 -0.05 0.55 -10.14
CA ALA A 239 1.19 -0.14 -9.76
C ALA A 239 2.02 0.67 -8.75
N GLU A 240 2.17 1.97 -8.97
CA GLU A 240 2.87 2.86 -8.02
C GLU A 240 2.16 2.89 -6.65
N LEU A 241 0.83 2.97 -6.64
CA LEU A 241 0.04 2.95 -5.41
C LEU A 241 0.23 1.65 -4.63
N GLU A 242 0.09 0.51 -5.30
CA GLU A 242 0.18 -0.81 -4.68
C GLU A 242 1.59 -1.10 -4.17
N ALA A 243 2.64 -0.67 -4.89
CA ALA A 243 4.02 -0.76 -4.43
C ALA A 243 4.23 0.04 -3.14
N GLY A 244 3.71 1.28 -3.09
CA GLY A 244 3.78 2.11 -1.88
C GLY A 244 2.98 1.52 -0.71
N ALA A 245 1.81 0.94 -0.96
CA ALA A 245 0.99 0.29 0.06
C ALA A 245 1.67 -0.96 0.62
N ALA A 246 2.22 -1.82 -0.25
CA ALA A 246 2.92 -3.04 0.16
C ALA A 246 4.14 -2.76 1.07
N LEU A 247 4.90 -1.69 0.78
CA LEU A 247 6.06 -1.29 1.59
C LEU A 247 5.69 -0.72 2.96
N SER A 248 4.50 -0.15 3.11
CA SER A 248 4.10 0.59 4.32
C SER A 248 3.13 -0.16 5.23
N LEU A 249 2.40 -1.14 4.71
CA LEU A 249 1.34 -1.86 5.43
C LEU A 249 1.80 -2.39 6.79
N TYR A 250 2.91 -3.14 6.81
CA TYR A 250 3.46 -3.68 8.05
C TYR A 250 3.82 -2.58 9.04
N ARG A 251 4.52 -1.53 8.58
CA ARG A 251 5.02 -0.47 9.46
C ARG A 251 3.90 0.40 10.02
N PHE A 252 2.86 0.72 9.25
CA PHE A 252 1.71 1.47 9.76
C PHE A 252 0.91 0.65 10.78
N GLY A 253 0.63 -0.63 10.48
CA GLY A 253 -0.02 -1.53 11.44
C GLY A 253 0.78 -1.71 12.73
N ALA A 254 2.10 -1.91 12.62
CA ALA A 254 3.00 -1.99 13.76
C ALA A 254 3.01 -0.69 14.58
N SER A 255 3.10 0.47 13.92
CA SER A 255 3.11 1.77 14.60
C SER A 255 1.82 2.01 15.40
N ALA A 256 0.67 1.64 14.84
CA ALA A 256 -0.61 1.70 15.53
C ALA A 256 -0.66 0.77 16.75
N ALA A 257 -0.26 -0.50 16.57
CA ALA A 257 -0.24 -1.48 17.66
C ALA A 257 0.72 -1.08 18.80
N TYR A 258 1.90 -0.55 18.50
CA TYR A 258 2.82 -0.06 19.53
C TYR A 258 2.29 1.18 20.24
N TYR A 259 1.60 2.07 19.54
CA TYR A 259 0.95 3.21 20.17
C TYR A 259 -0.14 2.75 21.16
N GLU A 260 -0.94 1.75 20.81
CA GLU A 260 -1.91 1.14 21.72
C GLU A 260 -1.23 0.56 22.97
N ILE A 261 -0.11 -0.17 22.79
CA ILE A 261 0.69 -0.68 23.92
C ILE A 261 1.15 0.46 24.82
N VAL A 262 1.68 1.55 24.26
CA VAL A 262 2.10 2.72 25.04
C VAL A 262 0.93 3.30 25.84
N GLN A 263 -0.25 3.45 25.22
CA GLN A 263 -1.45 3.94 25.90
C GLN A 263 -1.90 3.01 27.04
N GLU A 264 -1.87 1.69 26.83
CA GLU A 264 -2.18 0.71 27.88
C GLU A 264 -1.19 0.78 29.05
N ARG A 265 0.10 0.92 28.75
CA ARG A 265 1.16 1.05 29.76
C ARG A 265 0.98 2.35 30.54
N ILE A 266 0.77 3.49 29.88
CA ILE A 266 0.48 4.79 30.53
C ILE A 266 -0.74 4.66 31.45
N LYS A 267 -1.86 4.11 30.95
CA LYS A 267 -3.06 3.91 31.77
C LYS A 267 -2.80 3.04 33.00
N SER A 268 -1.96 2.02 32.86
CA SER A 268 -1.58 1.10 33.93
C SER A 268 -0.61 1.70 34.95
N LEU A 269 0.04 2.84 34.66
CA LEU A 269 0.82 3.57 35.67
C LEU A 269 -0.08 4.09 36.79
N GLY A 270 -1.33 4.45 36.46
CA GLY A 270 -2.23 5.13 37.40
C GLY A 270 -1.62 6.45 37.87
N GLU A 271 -1.11 7.24 36.93
CA GLU A 271 -0.43 8.49 37.25
C GLU A 271 -1.39 9.58 37.74
N ALA A 272 -0.94 10.35 38.71
CA ALA A 272 -1.55 11.57 39.20
C ALA A 272 -0.60 12.75 38.93
N SER A 273 -1.21 13.92 38.70
CA SER A 273 -0.46 15.15 38.42
C SER A 273 0.30 15.66 39.64
N VAL A 274 1.57 15.98 39.44
CA VAL A 274 2.38 16.74 40.42
C VAL A 274 2.21 18.23 40.13
N SER A 275 1.95 19.04 41.16
CA SER A 275 1.73 20.48 40.99
C SER A 275 2.89 21.15 40.25
N GLY A 276 2.59 21.83 39.14
CA GLY A 276 3.57 22.56 38.34
C GLY A 276 4.24 21.75 37.23
N TYR A 277 3.93 20.47 37.07
CA TYR A 277 4.55 19.59 36.06
C TYR A 277 3.52 18.84 35.21
N GLU A 278 3.90 18.53 33.97
CA GLU A 278 3.09 17.68 33.09
C GLU A 278 3.30 16.20 33.46
N THR A 279 2.26 15.38 33.29
CA THR A 279 2.38 13.94 33.48
C THR A 279 3.02 13.27 32.27
N LEU A 280 3.65 12.10 32.47
CA LEU A 280 4.26 11.33 31.39
C LEU A 280 3.24 11.02 30.28
N GLY A 281 2.02 10.62 30.67
CA GLY A 281 0.96 10.30 29.74
C GLY A 281 0.51 11.47 28.88
N THR A 282 0.30 12.63 29.50
CA THR A 282 -0.12 13.86 28.80
C THR A 282 0.96 14.31 27.79
N PHE A 283 2.23 14.27 28.20
CA PHE A 283 3.36 14.60 27.33
C PHE A 283 3.43 13.66 26.12
N LEU A 284 3.40 12.34 26.36
CA LEU A 284 3.52 11.34 25.31
C LEU A 284 2.33 11.34 24.36
N GLU A 285 1.09 11.49 24.85
CA GLU A 285 -0.09 11.57 24.01
C GLU A 285 0.02 12.75 23.02
N ARG A 286 0.39 13.93 23.52
CA ARG A 286 0.54 15.14 22.68
C ARG A 286 1.60 15.00 21.59
N ARG A 287 2.65 14.19 21.82
CA ARG A 287 3.80 14.04 20.90
C ARG A 287 3.68 12.84 19.97
N LEU A 288 3.06 11.75 20.41
CA LEU A 288 2.93 10.51 19.63
C LEU A 288 1.65 10.49 18.79
N ALA A 289 0.52 10.97 19.32
CA ALA A 289 -0.77 10.88 18.62
C ALA A 289 -0.77 11.54 17.22
N PRO A 290 -0.17 12.73 16.99
CA PRO A 290 -0.14 13.33 15.66
C PRO A 290 0.62 12.48 14.62
N ALA A 291 1.70 11.84 15.04
CA ALA A 291 2.50 10.97 14.16
C ALA A 291 1.69 9.76 13.71
N VAL A 292 1.04 9.07 14.66
CA VAL A 292 0.21 7.90 14.38
C VAL A 292 -1.01 8.26 13.53
N ARG A 293 -1.67 9.41 13.80
CA ARG A 293 -2.77 9.92 12.97
C ARG A 293 -2.32 10.18 11.52
N THR A 294 -1.08 10.60 11.32
CA THR A 294 -0.51 10.80 9.98
C THR A 294 -0.39 9.45 9.24
N CYS A 295 0.12 8.41 9.91
CA CYS A 295 0.18 7.05 9.36
C CYS A 295 -1.22 6.56 8.94
N VAL A 296 -2.20 6.65 9.85
CA VAL A 296 -3.60 6.25 9.59
C VAL A 296 -4.21 7.05 8.44
N SER A 297 -3.93 8.35 8.36
CA SER A 297 -4.41 9.20 7.26
C SER A 297 -3.82 8.80 5.91
N VAL A 298 -2.53 8.46 5.85
CA VAL A 298 -1.85 8.05 4.62
C VAL A 298 -2.37 6.69 4.16
N GLU A 299 -2.54 5.73 5.07
CA GLU A 299 -3.16 4.44 4.80
C GLU A 299 -4.59 4.59 4.27
N GLY A 300 -5.40 5.45 4.92
CA GLY A 300 -6.74 5.75 4.47
C GLY A 300 -6.80 6.39 3.07
N ARG A 301 -5.83 7.27 2.76
CA ARG A 301 -5.67 7.85 1.41
C ARG A 301 -5.31 6.79 0.38
N GLN A 302 -4.38 5.89 0.68
CA GLN A 302 -4.03 4.77 -0.20
C GLN A 302 -5.25 3.91 -0.53
N ALA A 303 -5.98 3.48 0.49
CA ALA A 303 -7.18 2.66 0.31
C ALA A 303 -8.27 3.39 -0.51
N ASN A 304 -8.42 4.71 -0.32
CA ASN A 304 -9.35 5.51 -1.11
C ASN A 304 -8.93 5.59 -2.58
N LEU A 305 -7.65 5.84 -2.85
CA LEU A 305 -7.11 5.91 -4.20
C LEU A 305 -7.21 4.58 -4.94
N SER A 306 -6.92 3.46 -4.27
CA SER A 306 -7.03 2.13 -4.87
C SER A 306 -8.47 1.87 -5.35
N ARG A 307 -9.47 2.20 -4.51
CA ARG A 307 -10.89 2.15 -4.91
C ARG A 307 -11.23 3.10 -6.07
N LYS A 308 -10.68 4.31 -6.09
CA LYS A 308 -10.96 5.28 -7.17
C LYS A 308 -10.31 4.87 -8.49
N LEU A 309 -9.07 4.39 -8.47
CA LEU A 309 -8.35 3.87 -9.63
C LEU A 309 -9.08 2.67 -10.22
N SER A 310 -9.45 1.69 -9.38
CA SER A 310 -10.24 0.52 -9.82
C SER A 310 -11.53 0.94 -10.55
N ARG A 311 -12.28 1.90 -10.00
CA ARG A 311 -13.48 2.44 -10.68
C ARG A 311 -13.14 3.16 -11.99
N ALA A 312 -12.08 3.96 -12.02
CA ALA A 312 -11.66 4.66 -13.23
C ALA A 312 -11.25 3.67 -14.34
N THR A 313 -10.53 2.60 -14.00
CA THR A 313 -10.17 1.53 -14.96
C THR A 313 -11.41 0.88 -15.57
N ILE A 314 -12.43 0.57 -14.77
CA ILE A 314 -13.70 0.00 -15.27
C ILE A 314 -14.40 1.00 -16.22
N LEU A 315 -14.45 2.28 -15.86
CA LEU A 315 -15.09 3.31 -16.68
C LEU A 315 -14.34 3.56 -18.00
N VAL A 316 -13.01 3.64 -17.97
CA VAL A 316 -12.18 3.80 -19.18
C VAL A 316 -12.36 2.60 -20.10
N ARG A 317 -12.35 1.38 -19.56
CA ARG A 317 -12.59 0.15 -20.35
C ARG A 317 -13.94 0.18 -21.05
N SER A 318 -15.01 0.47 -20.31
CA SER A 318 -16.36 0.57 -20.88
C SER A 318 -16.45 1.66 -21.94
N TRP A 319 -15.78 2.80 -21.74
CA TRP A 319 -15.75 3.88 -22.72
C TRP A 319 -15.00 3.48 -24.00
N ILE A 320 -13.87 2.78 -23.89
CA ILE A 320 -13.13 2.23 -25.04
C ILE A 320 -14.00 1.23 -25.81
N ASP A 321 -14.66 0.31 -25.11
CA ASP A 321 -15.54 -0.69 -25.73
C ASP A 321 -16.67 -0.01 -26.54
N LEU A 322 -17.27 1.07 -26.00
CA LEU A 322 -18.29 1.86 -26.69
C LEU A 322 -17.72 2.60 -27.93
N GLU A 323 -16.50 3.14 -27.86
CA GLU A 323 -15.87 3.81 -29.00
C GLU A 323 -15.57 2.80 -30.13
N ILE A 324 -15.08 1.61 -29.78
CA ILE A 324 -14.85 0.51 -30.74
C ILE A 324 -16.17 0.08 -31.39
N GLU A 325 -17.25 -0.04 -30.63
CA GLU A 325 -18.56 -0.40 -31.15
C GLU A 325 -19.11 0.68 -32.12
N GLN A 326 -18.95 1.96 -31.79
CA GLN A 326 -19.32 3.07 -32.67
C GLN A 326 -18.51 3.09 -33.96
N GLN A 327 -17.19 2.85 -33.88
CA GLN A 327 -16.33 2.75 -35.07
C GLN A 327 -16.75 1.57 -35.96
N ASN A 328 -17.00 0.39 -35.38
CA ASN A 328 -17.45 -0.79 -36.13
C ASN A 328 -18.78 -0.52 -36.83
N SER A 329 -19.74 0.10 -36.14
CA SER A 329 -21.03 0.48 -36.73
C SER A 329 -20.87 1.46 -37.89
N ALA A 330 -20.00 2.46 -37.75
CA ALA A 330 -19.71 3.42 -38.82
C ALA A 330 -19.05 2.74 -40.05
N VAL A 331 -18.14 1.79 -39.83
CA VAL A 331 -17.50 1.01 -40.91
C VAL A 331 -18.56 0.17 -41.64
N LEU A 332 -19.42 -0.54 -40.91
CA LEU A 332 -20.50 -1.34 -41.49
C LEU A 332 -21.48 -0.49 -42.30
N ALA A 333 -21.85 0.70 -41.78
CA ALA A 333 -22.70 1.64 -42.51
C ALA A 333 -22.04 2.12 -43.82
N SER A 334 -20.73 2.41 -43.79
CA SER A 334 -19.98 2.80 -45.00
C SER A 334 -19.89 1.67 -46.03
N MET A 335 -19.78 0.42 -45.59
CA MET A 335 -19.77 -0.76 -46.46
C MET A 335 -21.14 -0.96 -47.10
N ASN A 336 -22.22 -0.86 -46.32
CA ASN A 336 -23.58 -0.99 -46.83
C ASN A 336 -23.91 0.10 -47.87
N ASN A 337 -23.49 1.34 -47.63
CA ASN A 337 -23.64 2.42 -48.61
C ASN A 337 -22.88 2.14 -49.91
N ARG A 338 -21.64 1.64 -49.82
CA ARG A 338 -20.85 1.25 -51.00
C ARG A 338 -21.48 0.10 -51.77
N ALA A 339 -21.97 -0.93 -51.08
CA ALA A 339 -22.68 -2.05 -51.68
C ALA A 339 -23.97 -1.58 -52.40
N ASN A 340 -24.76 -0.71 -51.78
CA ASN A 340 -25.95 -0.13 -52.40
C ASN A 340 -25.62 0.71 -53.64
N LEU A 341 -24.53 1.46 -53.63
CA LEU A 341 -24.07 2.22 -54.79
C LEU A 341 -23.63 1.28 -55.93
N GLN A 342 -22.91 0.21 -55.60
CA GLN A 342 -22.51 -0.81 -56.57
C GLN A 342 -23.74 -1.49 -57.22
N LEU A 343 -24.76 -1.84 -56.42
CA LEU A 343 -26.02 -2.40 -56.92
C LEU A 343 -26.73 -1.43 -57.87
N ARG A 344 -26.78 -0.13 -57.54
CA ARG A 344 -27.38 0.87 -58.44
C ARG A 344 -26.61 1.03 -59.74
N LEU A 345 -25.28 1.06 -59.70
CA LEU A 345 -24.44 1.15 -60.89
C LEU A 345 -24.61 -0.09 -61.78
N GLN A 346 -24.66 -1.28 -61.19
CA GLN A 346 -24.92 -2.51 -61.93
C GLN A 346 -26.29 -2.46 -62.62
N HIS A 347 -27.34 -2.04 -61.93
CA HIS A 347 -28.67 -1.87 -62.54
C HIS A 347 -28.69 -0.82 -63.66
N THR A 348 -27.90 0.24 -63.57
CA THR A 348 -27.79 1.22 -64.67
C THR A 348 -27.10 0.63 -65.91
N VAL A 349 -26.08 -0.22 -65.72
CA VAL A 349 -25.40 -0.91 -66.83
C VAL A 349 -26.31 -1.97 -67.47
N GLU A 350 -27.09 -2.68 -66.66
CA GLU A 350 -28.10 -3.64 -67.13
C GLU A 350 -29.21 -2.95 -67.94
N GLY A 351 -29.65 -1.75 -67.55
CA GLY A 351 -30.63 -0.99 -68.33
C GLY A 351 -30.11 -0.56 -69.71
N LEU A 352 -28.81 -0.22 -69.81
CA LEU A 352 -28.17 0.15 -71.07
C LEU A 352 -27.93 -1.06 -71.98
N SER A 353 -27.68 -2.24 -71.41
CA SER A 353 -27.47 -3.48 -72.19
C SER A 353 -28.72 -3.88 -72.97
N VAL A 354 -29.92 -3.59 -72.45
CA VAL A 354 -31.20 -3.80 -73.17
C VAL A 354 -31.20 -3.06 -74.51
N ALA A 355 -30.75 -1.80 -74.53
CA ALA A 355 -30.70 -1.01 -75.75
C ALA A 355 -29.65 -1.56 -76.74
N ALA A 356 -28.45 -1.87 -76.26
CA ALA A 356 -27.37 -2.42 -77.09
C ALA A 356 -27.75 -3.78 -77.70
N VAL A 357 -28.26 -4.72 -76.89
CA VAL A 357 -28.68 -6.06 -77.34
C VAL A 357 -29.87 -5.97 -78.30
N SER A 358 -30.84 -5.09 -78.03
CA SER A 358 -31.99 -4.88 -78.94
C SER A 358 -31.54 -4.38 -80.31
N TYR A 359 -30.57 -3.44 -80.36
CA TYR A 359 -30.01 -2.95 -81.61
C TYR A 359 -29.32 -4.07 -82.41
N TYR A 360 -28.50 -4.90 -81.76
CA TYR A 360 -27.84 -6.03 -82.42
C TYR A 360 -28.84 -7.07 -82.96
N ILE A 361 -29.89 -7.40 -82.20
CA ILE A 361 -30.94 -8.33 -82.65
C ILE A 361 -31.69 -7.79 -83.86
N VAL A 362 -32.10 -6.51 -83.83
CA VAL A 362 -32.76 -5.86 -84.97
C VAL A 362 -31.85 -5.87 -86.20
N GLY A 363 -30.55 -5.58 -86.02
CA GLY A 363 -29.56 -5.67 -87.09
C GLY A 363 -29.44 -7.07 -87.68
N LEU A 364 -29.40 -8.10 -86.83
CA LEU A 364 -29.32 -9.50 -87.25
C LEU A 364 -30.57 -9.94 -88.04
N VAL A 365 -31.76 -9.58 -87.56
CA VAL A 365 -33.03 -9.83 -88.26
C VAL A 365 -33.08 -9.09 -89.59
N GLY A 366 -32.58 -7.84 -89.63
CA GLY A 366 -32.48 -7.06 -90.86
C GLY A 366 -31.54 -7.69 -91.89
N TYR A 367 -30.40 -8.23 -91.47
CA TYR A 367 -29.49 -8.95 -92.38
C TYR A 367 -30.10 -10.26 -92.89
N LEU A 368 -30.78 -11.02 -92.03
CA LEU A 368 -31.51 -12.22 -92.44
C LEU A 368 -32.63 -11.89 -93.43
N ALA A 369 -33.40 -10.83 -93.18
CA ALA A 369 -34.47 -10.40 -94.07
C ALA A 369 -33.95 -10.01 -95.47
N LYS A 370 -32.79 -9.34 -95.55
CA LYS A 370 -32.13 -9.04 -96.83
C LYS A 370 -31.65 -10.31 -97.55
N GLY A 371 -31.20 -11.34 -96.82
CA GLY A 371 -30.78 -12.62 -97.40
C GLY A 371 -31.92 -13.44 -98.01
N PHE A 372 -33.18 -13.17 -97.63
CA PHE A 372 -34.37 -13.84 -98.14
C PHE A 372 -35.17 -12.98 -99.14
N GLU A 373 -34.71 -11.76 -99.45
CA GLU A 373 -35.42 -10.82 -100.33
C GLU A 373 -35.50 -11.33 -101.80
N ASP A 374 -34.61 -12.26 -102.17
CA ASP A 374 -34.58 -12.90 -103.49
C ASP A 374 -35.54 -14.10 -103.66
N TRP A 375 -36.30 -14.49 -102.63
CA TRP A 375 -37.15 -15.71 -102.64
C TRP A 375 -38.67 -15.47 -102.78
N GLY A 376 -39.14 -14.22 -102.96
CA GLY A 376 -40.54 -13.99 -103.34
C GLY A 376 -41.03 -12.53 -103.27
N PRO A 377 -41.97 -12.11 -104.14
CA PRO A 377 -42.37 -10.71 -104.36
C PRO A 377 -43.23 -10.06 -103.25
N HIS A 378 -43.33 -10.66 -102.05
CA HIS A 378 -44.15 -10.15 -100.95
C HIS A 378 -43.37 -9.77 -99.68
N PHE A 379 -42.05 -9.97 -99.63
CA PHE A 379 -41.23 -9.66 -98.45
C PHE A 379 -40.29 -8.49 -98.74
N LYS A 380 -40.74 -7.25 -98.51
CA LYS A 380 -39.83 -6.09 -98.48
C LYS A 380 -39.09 -6.09 -97.14
N ALA A 381 -37.75 -6.11 -97.17
CA ALA A 381 -36.95 -6.14 -95.94
C ALA A 381 -37.24 -4.97 -94.99
N ALA A 382 -37.68 -3.82 -95.53
CA ALA A 382 -38.05 -2.65 -94.75
C ALA A 382 -39.28 -2.87 -93.83
N THR A 383 -40.31 -3.59 -94.28
CA THR A 383 -41.52 -3.84 -93.46
C THR A 383 -41.26 -4.87 -92.38
N VAL A 384 -40.49 -5.92 -92.70
CA VAL A 384 -40.08 -6.95 -91.72
C VAL A 384 -39.21 -6.34 -90.63
N THR A 385 -38.23 -5.51 -91.00
CA THR A 385 -37.34 -4.84 -90.03
C THR A 385 -38.13 -3.86 -89.14
N SER A 386 -39.09 -3.13 -89.71
CA SER A 386 -39.91 -2.17 -88.95
C SER A 386 -40.85 -2.85 -87.94
N MET A 387 -41.42 -4.02 -88.26
CA MET A 387 -42.19 -4.83 -87.30
C MET A 387 -41.29 -5.53 -86.27
N ALA A 388 -40.06 -5.89 -86.63
CA ALA A 388 -39.12 -6.55 -85.73
C ALA A 388 -38.61 -5.65 -84.61
N VAL A 389 -38.52 -4.33 -84.81
CA VAL A 389 -38.06 -3.36 -83.80
C VAL A 389 -38.89 -3.40 -82.51
N PRO A 390 -40.22 -3.19 -82.51
CA PRO A 390 -41.01 -3.21 -81.28
C PRO A 390 -41.04 -4.62 -80.65
N ILE A 391 -41.05 -5.67 -81.47
CA ILE A 391 -41.05 -7.06 -80.98
C ILE A 391 -39.73 -7.40 -80.28
N ALA A 392 -38.58 -7.03 -80.86
CA ALA A 392 -37.26 -7.26 -80.26
C ALA A 392 -37.09 -6.49 -78.96
N ILE A 393 -37.49 -5.21 -78.92
CA ILE A 393 -37.43 -4.40 -77.69
C ILE A 393 -38.32 -4.99 -76.61
N CYS A 394 -39.57 -5.35 -76.93
CA CYS A 394 -40.49 -5.96 -75.98
C CYS A 394 -39.99 -7.33 -75.48
N LEU A 395 -39.44 -8.18 -76.36
CA LEU A 395 -38.88 -9.48 -76.01
C LEU A 395 -37.68 -9.33 -75.08
N VAL A 396 -36.68 -8.52 -75.44
CA VAL A 396 -35.48 -8.32 -74.62
C VAL A 396 -35.86 -7.71 -73.28
N TRP A 397 -36.77 -6.73 -73.26
CA TRP A 397 -37.26 -6.15 -72.01
C TRP A 397 -37.99 -7.19 -71.13
N PHE A 398 -38.87 -8.03 -71.71
CA PHE A 398 -39.54 -9.10 -70.98
C PHE A 398 -38.56 -10.15 -70.46
N LEU A 399 -37.56 -10.52 -71.26
CA LEU A 399 -36.57 -11.54 -70.92
C LEU A 399 -35.68 -11.07 -69.77
N VAL A 400 -35.18 -9.82 -69.83
CA VAL A 400 -34.41 -9.19 -68.75
C VAL A 400 -35.27 -9.01 -67.50
N LYS A 401 -36.53 -8.58 -67.64
CA LYS A 401 -37.47 -8.45 -66.53
C LYS A 401 -37.82 -9.81 -65.89
N SER A 402 -37.92 -10.87 -66.68
CA SER A 402 -38.21 -12.24 -66.21
C SER A 402 -37.02 -12.84 -65.46
N ILE A 403 -35.80 -12.70 -66.00
CA ILE A 403 -34.54 -13.11 -65.35
C ILE A 403 -34.36 -12.36 -64.03
N ARG A 404 -34.70 -11.07 -63.98
CA ARG A 404 -34.69 -10.26 -62.75
C ARG A 404 -35.66 -10.83 -61.71
N LYS A 405 -36.88 -11.19 -62.12
CA LYS A 405 -37.91 -11.72 -61.20
C LYS A 405 -37.51 -13.07 -60.61
N HIS A 406 -36.79 -13.90 -61.38
CA HIS A 406 -36.26 -15.18 -60.91
C HIS A 406 -35.07 -15.03 -59.94
N HIS A 407 -34.12 -14.13 -60.19
CA HIS A 407 -33.00 -13.90 -59.27
C HIS A 407 -33.43 -13.22 -57.96
N SER A 408 -34.45 -12.35 -57.98
CA SER A 408 -35.01 -11.76 -56.75
C SER A 408 -35.82 -12.75 -55.89
N ALA A 409 -36.12 -13.95 -56.39
CA ALA A 409 -36.83 -15.00 -55.66
C ALA A 409 -35.89 -16.07 -55.08
N SER A 410 -34.59 -16.02 -55.37
CA SER A 410 -33.58 -16.99 -54.91
C SER A 410 -32.52 -16.39 -53.97
N MET A 411 -32.78 -15.21 -53.40
CA MET A 411 -31.85 -14.49 -52.52
C MET A 411 -32.51 -14.19 -51.17
#